data_AF-A0A2P5DBW4-F1
#
_entry.id   AF-A0A2P5DBW4-F1
#
_cell.length_a   1.000
_cell.length_b   1.000
_cell.length_c   1.000
_cell.angle_alpha   90.00
_cell.angle_beta   90.00
_cell.angle_gamma   90.00
#
_symmetry.space_group_name_H-M   'P 1'
#
loop_
_entity.id
_entity.type
_entity.pdbx_description
1 polymer ?
#
loop_
_entity_poly.entity_id
_entity_poly.type
_entity_poly.pdbx_seq_one_letter_code
_entity_poly.pdbx_strand_id
1 'polypeptide(L)'
;MICAKTIRVNELEDMKLGIAIILCKLDKIFPPSFFTIMVHLCVHLPEQVLLGGPVAPRWMFGVECQMGMYKGSVRNPARPDGSIAEAYVVNEAVTFLSKYVSNIETRFTRPDCNWDDPSPNHQFWVFNTQV
;
A
#
# COMPACT_ATOMS: atom_id res chain seq x y z
N MET A 1 8.33 -6.82 -3.51
CA MET A 1 8.37 -7.45 -4.86
C MET A 1 6.99 -7.83 -5.38
N ILE A 2 6.14 -8.53 -4.62
CA ILE A 2 4.83 -9.02 -5.09
C ILE A 2 3.78 -7.90 -5.30
N CYS A 3 3.98 -6.77 -4.62
CA CYS A 3 3.16 -5.56 -4.79
C CYS A 3 3.72 -4.58 -5.83
N ALA A 4 4.76 -4.97 -6.58
CA ALA A 4 5.32 -4.11 -7.62
C ALA A 4 4.36 -4.02 -8.82
N LYS A 5 4.36 -2.87 -9.49
CA LYS A 5 3.51 -2.62 -10.68
C LYS A 5 3.84 -3.57 -11.84
N THR A 6 5.10 -3.99 -11.95
CA THR A 6 5.61 -4.90 -12.98
C THR A 6 6.45 -5.98 -12.31
N ILE A 7 6.22 -7.24 -12.67
CA ILE A 7 6.94 -8.39 -12.10
C ILE A 7 7.45 -9.24 -13.26
N ARG A 8 8.72 -9.67 -13.19
CA ARG A 8 9.33 -10.55 -14.20
C ARG A 8 9.06 -12.00 -13.85
N VAL A 9 8.74 -12.82 -14.85
CA VAL A 9 8.41 -14.25 -14.65
C VAL A 9 9.60 -15.03 -14.07
N ASN A 10 10.81 -14.76 -14.54
CA ASN A 10 12.01 -15.42 -14.01
C ASN A 10 12.19 -15.19 -12.50
N GLU A 11 11.90 -13.98 -12.01
CA GLU A 11 11.98 -13.68 -10.57
C GLU A 11 10.92 -14.43 -9.75
N LEU A 12 9.76 -14.72 -10.35
CA LEU A 12 8.70 -15.50 -9.72
C LEU A 12 9.07 -16.98 -9.60
N GLU A 13 9.72 -17.54 -10.62
CA GLU A 13 10.23 -18.90 -10.58
C GLU A 13 11.33 -19.06 -9.54
N ASP A 14 12.28 -18.11 -9.49
CA ASP A 14 13.32 -18.06 -8.45
C ASP A 14 12.71 -17.93 -7.04
N MET A 15 11.65 -17.13 -6.89
CA MET A 15 10.91 -17.02 -5.64
C MET A 15 10.27 -18.34 -5.20
N LYS A 16 9.66 -19.11 -6.12
CA LYS A 16 9.07 -20.42 -5.78
C LYS A 16 10.13 -21.35 -5.20
N LEU A 17 11.31 -21.41 -5.81
CA LEU A 17 12.43 -22.21 -5.33
C LEU A 17 12.97 -21.69 -3.98
N GLY A 18 13.13 -20.38 -3.84
CA GLY A 18 13.59 -19.75 -2.61
C GLY A 18 12.68 -20.02 -1.42
N ILE A 19 11.36 -19.94 -1.61
CA ILE A 19 10.37 -20.23 -0.56
C ILE A 19 10.47 -21.68 -0.09
N ALA A 20 10.59 -22.64 -1.00
CA ALA A 20 10.76 -24.05 -0.63
C ALA A 20 12.02 -24.25 0.26
N ILE A 21 13.14 -23.63 -0.09
CA ILE A 21 14.38 -23.69 0.70
C ILE A 21 14.18 -23.04 2.08
N ILE A 22 13.52 -21.89 2.15
CA ILE A 22 13.24 -21.19 3.41
C ILE A 22 12.37 -22.06 4.31
N LEU A 23 11.32 -22.69 3.77
CA LEU A 23 10.45 -23.59 4.54
C LEU A 23 11.22 -24.78 5.10
N CYS A 24 12.07 -25.43 4.29
CA CYS A 24 12.91 -26.53 4.76
C CYS A 24 13.89 -26.10 5.87
N LYS A 25 14.33 -24.83 5.89
CA LYS A 25 15.17 -24.30 6.97
C LYS A 25 14.36 -23.99 8.22
N LEU A 26 13.17 -23.41 8.06
CA LEU A 26 12.27 -23.10 9.17
C LEU A 26 11.78 -24.38 9.86
N ASP A 27 11.55 -25.46 9.11
CA ASP A 27 11.04 -26.73 9.65
C ASP A 27 12.06 -27.42 10.58
N LYS A 28 13.35 -27.15 10.35
CA LYS A 28 14.41 -27.60 11.25
C LYS A 28 14.51 -26.83 12.55
N ILE A 29 13.92 -25.62 12.62
CA ILE A 29 14.07 -24.69 13.75
C ILE A 29 12.79 -24.63 14.58
N PHE A 30 11.64 -24.61 13.92
CA PHE A 30 10.34 -24.41 14.55
C PHE A 30 9.53 -25.71 14.62
N PRO A 31 8.70 -25.89 15.68
CA PRO A 31 7.81 -27.04 15.77
C PRO A 31 6.74 -27.00 14.65
N PRO A 32 6.13 -28.14 14.30
CA PRO A 32 5.09 -28.22 13.26
C PRO A 32 3.91 -27.24 13.46
N SER A 33 3.63 -26.83 14.70
CA SER A 33 2.58 -25.86 15.02
C SER A 33 2.84 -24.45 14.47
N PHE A 34 4.08 -24.13 14.09
CA PHE A 34 4.44 -22.85 13.47
C PHE A 34 3.95 -22.75 12.01
N PHE A 35 3.79 -23.89 11.33
CA PHE A 35 3.33 -23.97 9.94
C PHE A 35 1.81 -23.82 9.85
N THR A 36 1.35 -22.61 10.13
CA THR A 36 -0.05 -22.23 10.00
C THR A 36 -0.41 -21.89 8.55
N ILE A 37 -1.71 -21.69 8.29
CA ILE A 37 -2.26 -21.21 7.01
C ILE A 37 -1.49 -20.02 6.41
N MET A 38 -0.95 -19.14 7.25
CA MET A 38 -0.19 -17.96 6.81
C MET A 38 1.08 -18.33 6.04
N VAL A 39 1.76 -19.40 6.45
CA VAL A 39 2.98 -19.88 5.80
C VAL A 39 2.65 -20.54 4.46
N HIS A 40 1.53 -21.27 4.41
CA HIS A 40 1.04 -21.89 3.17
C HIS A 40 0.63 -20.84 2.13
N LEU A 41 0.04 -19.72 2.57
CA LEU A 41 -0.32 -18.61 1.69
C LEU A 41 0.91 -18.06 0.94
N CYS A 42 2.06 -17.93 1.62
CA CYS A 42 3.30 -17.49 0.99
C CYS A 42 3.77 -18.41 -0.15
N VAL A 43 3.51 -19.73 -0.06
CA VAL A 43 3.86 -20.71 -1.11
C VAL A 43 2.98 -20.53 -2.35
N HIS A 44 1.70 -20.22 -2.14
CA HIS A 44 0.75 -20.06 -3.24
C HIS A 44 0.81 -18.68 -3.91
N LEU A 45 1.34 -17.65 -3.23
CA LEU A 45 1.39 -16.28 -3.77
C LEU A 45 2.09 -16.18 -5.14
N PRO A 46 3.29 -16.76 -5.36
CA PRO A 46 3.95 -16.71 -6.67
C PRO A 46 3.11 -17.32 -7.79
N GLU A 47 2.42 -18.43 -7.50
CA GLU A 47 1.56 -19.11 -8.48
C GLU A 47 0.31 -18.29 -8.81
N GLN A 48 -0.30 -17.68 -7.79
CA GLN A 48 -1.41 -16.74 -7.98
C GLN A 48 -0.99 -15.50 -8.77
N VAL A 49 0.26 -15.03 -8.61
CA VAL A 49 0.80 -13.91 -9.40
C VAL A 49 1.03 -14.32 -10.84
N LEU A 50 1.54 -15.52 -11.09
CA LEU A 50 1.78 -16.03 -12.44
C LEU A 50 0.46 -16.15 -13.22
N LEU A 51 -0.60 -16.61 -12.56
CA LEU A 51 -1.93 -16.78 -13.16
C LEU A 51 -2.71 -15.47 -13.29
N GLY A 52 -2.68 -14.63 -12.25
CA GLY A 52 -3.54 -13.45 -12.13
C GLY A 52 -2.86 -12.10 -12.35
N GLY A 53 -1.54 -12.06 -12.47
CA GLY A 53 -0.73 -10.83 -12.49
C GLY A 53 -0.42 -10.27 -11.08
N PRO A 54 0.09 -9.03 -10.97
CA PRO A 54 0.46 -8.41 -9.68
C PRO A 54 -0.68 -8.38 -8.66
N VAL A 55 -0.39 -8.72 -7.39
CA VAL A 55 -1.43 -8.87 -6.36
C VAL A 55 -1.96 -7.53 -5.86
N ALA A 56 -1.11 -6.49 -5.83
CA ALA A 56 -1.46 -5.16 -5.31
C ALA A 56 -2.78 -4.57 -5.86
N PRO A 57 -3.03 -4.50 -7.18
CA PRO A 57 -4.29 -3.98 -7.70
C PRO A 57 -5.51 -4.84 -7.37
N ARG A 58 -5.33 -6.10 -6.95
CA ARG A 58 -6.42 -7.01 -6.56
C ARG A 58 -6.75 -6.96 -5.07
N TRP A 59 -5.99 -6.20 -4.28
CA TRP A 59 -6.29 -6.07 -2.86
C TRP A 59 -7.57 -5.26 -2.65
N MET A 60 -8.54 -5.87 -1.96
CA MET A 60 -9.79 -5.20 -1.60
C MET A 60 -9.56 -4.03 -0.64
N PHE A 61 -8.49 -4.05 0.14
CA PHE A 61 -8.20 -3.04 1.16
C PHE A 61 -8.28 -1.60 0.62
N GLY A 62 -7.73 -1.33 -0.57
CA GLY A 62 -7.82 0.01 -1.18
C GLY A 62 -9.26 0.44 -1.48
N VAL A 63 -10.06 -0.49 -2.03
CA VAL A 63 -11.47 -0.28 -2.34
C VAL A 63 -12.30 -0.10 -1.06
N GLU A 64 -12.03 -0.92 -0.04
CA GLU A 64 -12.71 -0.86 1.27
C GLU A 64 -12.43 0.47 1.97
N CYS A 65 -11.18 0.94 1.95
CA CYS A 65 -10.82 2.26 2.49
C CYS A 65 -11.56 3.39 1.77
N GLN A 66 -11.63 3.34 0.44
CA GLN A 66 -12.37 4.34 -0.35
C GLN A 66 -13.88 4.31 -0.03
N MET A 67 -14.46 3.11 0.06
CA MET A 67 -15.88 2.94 0.40
C MET A 67 -16.19 3.47 1.81
N GLY A 68 -15.27 3.28 2.77
CA GLY A 68 -15.36 3.86 4.10
C GLY A 68 -15.42 5.39 4.08
N MET A 69 -14.58 6.03 3.25
CA MET A 69 -14.61 7.48 3.05
C MET A 69 -15.93 7.97 2.43
N TYR A 70 -16.44 7.28 1.40
CA TYR A 70 -17.70 7.65 0.76
C TYR A 70 -18.88 7.51 1.70
N LYS A 71 -18.89 6.47 2.54
CA LYS A 71 -19.92 6.30 3.57
C LYS A 71 -20.03 7.51 4.51
N GLY A 72 -18.89 8.10 4.90
CA GLY A 72 -18.86 9.32 5.72
C GLY A 72 -19.33 10.58 4.99
N SER A 73 -19.40 10.53 3.65
CA SER A 73 -19.80 11.66 2.79
C SER A 73 -21.31 11.72 2.51
N VAL A 74 -22.06 10.68 2.88
CA VAL A 74 -23.52 10.61 2.68
C VAL A 74 -24.23 11.42 3.78
N ARG A 75 -24.59 12.67 3.48
CA ARG A 75 -25.40 13.57 4.32
C ARG A 75 -26.89 13.42 4.05
N ASN A 76 -27.27 13.08 2.82
CA ASN A 76 -28.65 12.80 2.42
C ASN A 76 -28.83 11.32 2.04
N PRO A 77 -29.39 10.47 2.94
CA PRO A 77 -29.59 9.06 2.66
C PRO A 77 -30.64 8.79 1.57
N ALA A 78 -31.51 9.75 1.23
CA ALA A 78 -32.47 9.60 0.14
C ALA A 78 -31.80 9.72 -1.25
N ARG A 79 -30.59 10.29 -1.33
CA ARG A 79 -29.80 10.45 -2.57
C ARG A 79 -28.30 10.27 -2.27
N PRO A 80 -27.85 9.05 -1.97
CA PRO A 80 -26.48 8.80 -1.52
C PRO A 80 -25.44 9.19 -2.57
N ASP A 81 -25.66 8.83 -3.84
CA ASP A 81 -24.73 9.13 -4.93
C ASP A 81 -24.56 10.63 -5.15
N GLY A 82 -25.65 11.39 -5.08
CA GLY A 82 -25.62 12.85 -5.18
C GLY A 82 -24.87 13.49 -4.03
N SER A 83 -25.08 12.98 -2.80
CA SER A 83 -24.36 13.48 -1.62
C SER A 83 -22.86 13.18 -1.68
N ILE A 84 -22.47 12.02 -2.20
CA ILE A 84 -21.06 11.66 -2.40
C ILE A 84 -20.44 12.55 -3.48
N ALA A 85 -21.13 12.76 -4.60
CA ALA A 85 -20.65 13.62 -5.69
C ALA A 85 -20.43 15.07 -5.21
N GLU A 86 -21.37 15.63 -4.44
CA GLU A 86 -21.25 16.97 -3.87
C GLU A 86 -20.03 17.07 -2.93
N ALA A 87 -19.89 16.12 -2.00
CA ALA A 87 -18.76 16.09 -1.08
C ALA A 87 -17.41 15.93 -1.80
N TYR A 88 -17.38 15.13 -2.88
CA TYR A 88 -16.19 14.95 -3.69
C TYR A 88 -15.74 16.25 -4.37
N VAL A 89 -16.67 16.97 -5.00
CA VAL A 89 -16.38 18.27 -5.66
C VAL A 89 -15.83 19.29 -4.67
N VAL A 90 -16.44 19.39 -3.48
CA VAL A 90 -15.96 20.29 -2.43
C VAL A 90 -14.56 19.89 -1.96
N ASN A 91 -14.33 18.60 -1.71
CA ASN A 91 -13.04 18.10 -1.27
C ASN A 91 -11.94 18.34 -2.31
N GLU A 92 -12.23 18.16 -3.60
CA GLU A 92 -11.29 18.44 -4.69
C GLU A 92 -10.95 19.93 -4.77
N ALA A 93 -11.95 20.81 -4.69
CA ALA A 93 -11.74 22.26 -4.68
C ALA A 93 -10.86 22.73 -3.51
N VAL A 94 -11.13 22.23 -2.30
CA VAL A 94 -10.32 22.55 -1.10
C VAL A 94 -8.90 21.97 -1.23
N THR A 95 -8.76 20.76 -1.76
CA THR A 95 -7.46 20.14 -2.04
C THR A 95 -6.65 20.95 -3.05
N PHE A 96 -7.30 21.46 -4.11
CA PHE A 96 -6.63 22.32 -5.07
C PHE A 96 -6.18 23.63 -4.42
N LEU A 97 -7.06 24.31 -3.68
CA LEU A 97 -6.76 25.56 -2.98
C LEU A 97 -5.62 25.40 -1.97
N SER A 98 -5.53 24.25 -1.29
CA SER A 98 -4.46 23.98 -0.32
C SER A 98 -3.04 24.06 -0.90
N LYS A 99 -2.88 23.84 -2.22
CA LYS A 99 -1.57 23.94 -2.88
C LYS A 99 -1.13 25.39 -3.08
N TYR A 100 -2.07 26.32 -3.13
CA TYR A 100 -1.81 27.74 -3.42
C TYR A 100 -1.88 28.63 -2.19
N VAL A 101 -2.49 28.15 -1.09
CA VAL A 101 -2.59 28.91 0.16
C VAL A 101 -1.51 28.41 1.13
N SER A 102 -0.38 29.12 1.19
CA SER A 102 0.80 28.78 2.01
C SER A 102 0.63 29.05 3.51
N ASN A 103 -0.40 29.78 3.90
CA ASN A 103 -0.54 30.34 5.26
C ASN A 103 -1.52 29.55 6.15
N ILE A 104 -2.03 28.41 5.68
CA ILE A 104 -3.00 27.58 6.41
C ILE A 104 -2.49 26.15 6.43
N GLU A 105 -2.42 25.55 7.61
CA GLU A 105 -2.15 24.12 7.74
C GLU A 105 -3.31 23.31 7.17
N THR A 106 -3.05 22.64 6.06
CA THR A 106 -4.03 21.76 5.41
C THR A 106 -3.70 20.29 5.69
N ARG A 107 -4.65 19.38 5.42
CA ARG A 107 -4.40 17.93 5.52
C ARG A 107 -3.14 17.48 4.78
N PHE A 108 -2.75 18.20 3.72
CA PHE A 108 -1.60 17.88 2.88
C PHE A 108 -0.30 18.55 3.32
N THR A 109 -0.40 19.65 4.07
CA THR A 109 0.76 20.36 4.64
C THR A 109 1.15 19.78 6.00
N ARG A 110 0.20 19.10 6.68
CA ARG A 110 0.43 18.55 8.00
C ARG A 110 1.53 17.49 7.97
N PRO A 111 2.42 17.50 8.97
CA PRO A 111 3.32 16.40 9.17
C PRO A 111 2.52 15.09 9.38
N ASP A 112 2.69 14.08 8.48
CA ASP A 112 2.42 12.65 8.71
C ASP A 112 2.61 12.19 10.17
N CYS A 113 1.77 11.29 10.68
CA CYS A 113 1.84 10.86 12.09
C CYS A 113 3.17 10.18 12.50
N ASN A 114 4.06 9.91 11.55
CA ASN A 114 5.30 9.16 11.70
C ASN A 114 6.55 10.02 11.38
N TRP A 115 6.54 11.33 11.66
CA TRP A 115 7.79 12.10 11.67
C TRP A 115 8.63 11.67 12.86
N ASP A 116 9.57 10.78 12.59
CA ASP A 116 10.79 10.76 13.35
C ASP A 116 11.46 12.12 13.12
N ASP A 117 11.68 12.87 14.20
CA ASP A 117 12.45 14.13 14.17
C ASP A 117 13.75 13.87 13.39
N PRO A 118 14.03 14.63 12.31
CA PRO A 118 15.24 14.40 11.54
C PRO A 118 16.45 14.69 12.43
N SER A 119 17.02 13.63 13.01
CA SER A 119 18.31 13.71 13.67
C SER A 119 19.30 14.38 12.69
N PRO A 120 20.15 15.32 13.16
CA PRO A 120 20.91 16.23 12.29
C PRO A 120 21.94 15.57 11.35
N ASN A 121 21.99 14.24 11.30
CA ASN A 121 23.03 13.47 10.62
C ASN A 121 22.52 12.66 9.41
N HIS A 122 21.25 12.76 9.00
CA HIS A 122 20.76 11.99 7.84
C HIS A 122 20.99 12.74 6.52
N GLN A 123 22.25 12.90 6.14
CA GLN A 123 22.63 13.32 4.79
C GLN A 123 22.34 12.18 3.80
N PHE A 124 21.33 12.32 2.95
CA PHE A 124 21.05 11.35 1.89
C PHE A 124 22.08 11.49 0.76
N TRP A 125 23.10 10.63 0.77
CA TRP A 125 24.21 10.62 -0.18
C TRP A 125 23.86 10.29 -1.65
N VAL A 126 22.58 10.13 -1.99
CA VAL A 126 22.15 9.57 -3.28
C VAL A 126 22.16 10.59 -4.43
N PHE A 127 22.21 11.90 -4.14
CA PHE A 127 22.23 12.94 -5.17
C PHE A 127 23.48 13.83 -5.13
N ASN A 128 24.67 13.23 -5.09
CA ASN A 128 25.88 13.97 -5.43
C ASN A 128 26.50 13.38 -6.70
N THR A 129 25.92 13.74 -7.85
CA THR A 129 26.60 13.57 -9.14
C THR A 129 27.25 14.92 -9.46
N GLN A 130 28.57 14.95 -9.38
CA GLN A 130 29.40 16.07 -9.80
C GLN A 130 29.21 16.28 -11.32
N VAL A 131 28.92 17.52 -11.71
CA VAL A 131 29.31 18.10 -12.99
C VAL A 131 30.23 19.27 -12.69
#